data_AF-A0A166E6V6-F1
#
_entry.id   AF-A0A166E6V6-F1
#
_cell.length_a   1.000
_cell.length_b   1.000
_cell.length_c   1.000
_cell.angle_alpha   90.00
_cell.angle_beta   90.00
_cell.angle_gamma   90.00
#
_symmetry.space_group_name_H-M   'P 1'
#
loop_
_entity.id
_entity.type
_entity.pdbx_description
1 polymer ?
#
loop_
_entity_poly.entity_id
_entity_poly.type
_entity_poly.pdbx_seq_one_letter_code
_entity_poly.pdbx_strand_id
1 'polypeptide(L)'
;MKVYKIVFTHMFELTGKTPTELIEEAKDEEQPYIKNEKIIFKSLDDRKITSYLYNYYNFLNEKNLAVDTVGSYMSAVRAFYNEYDIQLPKPIKIDNPKLLIREGNIPNIDDVRKGVESTNNIRNKGIILFLATSGVRIGDLVNFKIQDFVEATKEYHNSNNIDELLQMKNTNNIIPIWYFISAKTRKKAIFV
;
A
#
# COMPACT_ATOMS: atom_id res chain seq x y z
N MET A 1 -5.75 -14.85 10.27
CA MET A 1 -5.82 -16.28 10.65
C MET A 1 -6.20 -17.21 9.48
N LYS A 2 -7.22 -16.91 8.65
CA LYS A 2 -7.60 -17.78 7.51
C LYS A 2 -6.49 -17.98 6.47
N VAL A 3 -5.74 -16.93 6.12
CA VAL A 3 -4.67 -16.99 5.11
C VAL A 3 -3.54 -17.95 5.49
N TYR A 4 -3.02 -17.85 6.73
CA TYR A 4 -1.95 -18.74 7.20
C TYR A 4 -2.33 -20.21 7.16
N LYS A 5 -3.58 -20.56 7.54
CA LYS A 5 -4.05 -21.94 7.46
C LYS A 5 -4.00 -22.47 6.03
N ILE A 6 -4.50 -21.70 5.06
CA ILE A 6 -4.49 -22.07 3.63
C ILE A 6 -3.05 -22.24 3.14
N VAL A 7 -2.19 -21.26 3.46
CA VAL A 7 -0.79 -21.26 3.07
C VAL A 7 -0.04 -22.48 3.62
N PHE A 8 -0.21 -22.80 4.90
CA PHE A 8 0.44 -23.98 5.49
C PHE A 8 -0.10 -25.29 4.93
N THR A 9 -1.39 -25.38 4.62
CA THR A 9 -1.94 -26.55 3.92
C THR A 9 -1.27 -26.73 2.56
N HIS A 10 -1.13 -25.68 1.75
CA HIS A 10 -0.45 -25.77 0.47
C HIS A 10 1.05 -26.11 0.60
N MET A 11 1.74 -25.52 1.58
CA MET A 11 3.15 -25.83 1.85
C MET A 11 3.31 -27.30 2.25
N PHE A 12 2.41 -27.84 3.06
CA PHE A 12 2.38 -29.25 3.41
C PHE A 12 2.10 -30.14 2.18
N GLU A 13 1.15 -29.77 1.31
CA GLU A 13 0.88 -30.48 0.05
C GLU A 13 2.11 -30.53 -0.86
N LEU A 14 2.90 -29.47 -0.91
CA LEU A 14 4.10 -29.38 -1.77
C LEU A 14 5.34 -30.06 -1.20
N THR A 15 5.54 -29.97 0.11
CA THR A 15 6.79 -30.39 0.76
C THR A 15 6.66 -31.65 1.60
N GLY A 16 5.43 -32.03 1.97
CA GLY A 16 5.13 -33.08 2.94
C GLY A 16 5.53 -32.73 4.38
N LYS A 17 5.92 -31.48 4.65
CA LYS A 17 6.50 -31.04 5.93
C LYS A 17 5.56 -30.13 6.70
N THR A 18 5.58 -30.30 8.01
CA THR A 18 4.93 -29.41 8.96
C THR A 18 5.67 -28.06 9.03
N PRO A 19 5.01 -26.99 9.52
CA PRO A 19 5.67 -25.70 9.70
C PRO A 19 6.94 -25.77 10.57
N THR A 20 6.94 -26.62 11.61
CA THR A 20 8.11 -26.81 12.48
C THR A 20 9.29 -27.40 11.74
N GLU A 21 9.07 -28.47 10.97
CA GLU A 21 10.13 -29.12 10.17
C GLU A 21 10.68 -28.17 9.09
N LEU A 22 9.85 -27.32 8.50
CA LEU A 22 10.29 -26.30 7.55
C LEU A 22 11.21 -25.25 8.20
N ILE A 23 10.96 -24.90 9.46
CA ILE A 23 11.81 -23.96 10.21
C ILE A 23 13.14 -24.63 10.57
N GLU A 24 13.09 -25.85 11.11
CA GLU A 24 14.29 -26.61 11.48
C GLU A 24 15.21 -26.82 10.28
N GLU A 25 14.66 -27.25 9.15
CA GLU A 25 15.43 -27.42 7.91
C GLU A 25 16.06 -26.11 7.44
N ALA A 26 15.32 -25.00 7.49
CA ALA A 26 15.84 -23.70 7.08
C ALA A 26 16.95 -23.20 8.02
N LYS A 27 16.82 -23.41 9.33
CA LYS A 27 17.86 -23.06 10.32
C LYS A 27 19.12 -23.89 10.18
N ASP A 28 18.96 -25.18 9.89
CA ASP A 28 20.08 -26.09 9.63
C ASP A 28 20.85 -25.68 8.36
N GLU A 29 20.14 -25.23 7.31
CA GLU A 29 20.77 -24.73 6.09
C GLU A 29 21.51 -23.39 6.26
N GLU A 30 21.22 -22.64 7.32
CA GLU A 30 21.93 -21.41 7.68
C GLU A 30 23.23 -21.68 8.44
N GLN A 31 23.37 -22.86 9.05
CA GLN A 31 24.57 -23.20 9.79
C GLN A 31 25.77 -23.34 8.84
N PRO A 32 26.92 -22.75 9.19
CA PRO A 32 28.13 -22.97 8.42
C PRO A 32 28.61 -24.41 8.57
N TYR A 33 29.22 -24.94 7.51
CA TYR A 33 29.88 -26.25 7.54
C TYR A 33 31.33 -26.14 7.07
N ILE A 34 32.14 -27.11 7.47
CA ILE A 34 33.56 -27.16 7.11
C ILE A 34 33.71 -28.04 5.88
N LYS A 35 34.33 -27.48 4.83
CA LYS A 35 34.76 -28.23 3.64
C LYS A 35 36.13 -27.74 3.23
N ASN A 36 37.07 -28.67 3.10
CA ASN A 36 38.48 -28.38 2.75
C ASN A 36 39.11 -27.31 3.66
N GLU A 37 38.96 -27.47 4.98
CA GLU A 37 39.50 -26.55 6.01
C GLU A 37 38.98 -25.11 5.96
N LYS A 38 37.95 -24.84 5.16
CA LYS A 38 37.29 -23.53 5.07
C LYS A 38 35.88 -23.61 5.65
N ILE A 39 35.49 -22.55 6.36
CA ILE A 39 34.12 -22.31 6.80
C ILE A 39 33.34 -21.82 5.58
N ILE A 40 32.34 -22.59 5.15
CA ILE A 40 31.48 -22.25 4.01
C ILE A 40 30.08 -21.99 4.53
N PHE A 41 29.51 -20.88 4.07
CA PHE A 41 28.10 -20.57 4.24
C PHE A 41 27.35 -21.00 2.99
N LYS A 42 26.24 -21.72 3.18
CA LYS A 42 25.39 -22.10 2.05
C LYS A 42 24.74 -20.84 1.45
N SER A 43 24.97 -20.61 0.15
CA SER A 43 24.38 -19.49 -0.57
C SER A 43 22.85 -19.59 -0.55
N LEU A 44 22.16 -18.45 -0.51
CA LEU A 44 20.70 -18.40 -0.49
C LEU A 44 20.07 -19.17 -1.65
N ASP A 45 20.69 -19.11 -2.84
CA ASP A 45 20.17 -19.77 -4.04
C ASP A 45 20.20 -21.30 -3.95
N ASP A 46 21.15 -21.84 -3.17
CA ASP A 46 21.32 -23.29 -2.99
C ASP A 46 20.43 -23.86 -1.85
N ARG A 47 19.82 -22.99 -1.03
CA ARG A 47 18.96 -23.39 0.08
C ARG A 47 17.62 -23.91 -0.45
N LYS A 48 17.09 -24.97 0.17
CA LYS A 48 15.80 -25.56 -0.21
C LYS A 48 14.65 -24.57 -0.04
N ILE A 49 14.75 -23.65 0.92
CA ILE A 49 13.75 -22.59 1.10
C ILE A 49 13.53 -21.77 -0.18
N THR A 50 14.60 -21.52 -0.95
CA THR A 50 14.50 -20.81 -2.22
C THR A 50 13.71 -21.64 -3.23
N SER A 51 14.04 -22.93 -3.36
CA SER A 51 13.27 -23.86 -4.22
C SER A 51 11.81 -23.95 -3.78
N TYR A 52 11.51 -23.98 -2.48
CA TYR A 52 10.15 -24.02 -1.95
C TYR A 52 9.36 -22.76 -2.29
N LEU A 53 9.96 -21.58 -2.18
CA LEU A 53 9.30 -20.33 -2.56
C LEU A 53 8.97 -20.29 -4.06
N TYR A 54 9.87 -20.75 -4.94
CA TYR A 54 9.61 -20.83 -6.38
C TYR A 54 8.55 -21.89 -6.72
N ASN A 55 8.64 -23.08 -6.12
CA ASN A 55 7.67 -24.14 -6.34
C ASN A 55 6.28 -23.72 -5.85
N TYR A 56 6.21 -23.03 -4.71
CA TYR A 56 4.95 -22.51 -4.20
C TYR A 56 4.37 -21.44 -5.12
N TYR A 57 5.19 -20.52 -5.63
CA TYR A 57 4.75 -19.54 -6.62
C TYR A 57 4.17 -20.21 -7.89
N ASN A 58 4.84 -21.24 -8.41
CA ASN A 58 4.36 -22.00 -9.57
C ASN A 58 3.03 -22.70 -9.28
N PHE A 59 2.92 -23.36 -8.14
CA PHE A 59 1.69 -24.01 -7.68
C PHE A 59 0.51 -23.04 -7.56
N LEU A 60 0.75 -21.81 -7.09
CA LEU A 60 -0.28 -20.77 -7.01
C LEU A 60 -0.73 -20.29 -8.40
N ASN A 61 0.20 -20.20 -9.36
CA ASN A 61 -0.11 -19.85 -10.73
C ASN A 61 -0.87 -20.96 -11.46
N GLU A 62 -0.51 -22.23 -11.24
CA GLU A 62 -1.23 -23.39 -11.81
C GLU A 62 -2.68 -23.46 -11.33
N LYS A 63 -2.96 -23.03 -10.09
CA LYS A 63 -4.32 -22.89 -9.56
C LYS A 63 -5.11 -21.71 -10.16
N ASN A 64 -4.52 -20.91 -11.06
CA ASN A 64 -5.15 -19.74 -11.69
C ASN A 64 -5.77 -18.75 -10.67
N LEU A 65 -5.06 -18.49 -9.56
CA LEU A 65 -5.50 -17.54 -8.54
C LEU A 65 -5.30 -16.09 -9.01
N ALA A 66 -6.10 -15.17 -8.46
CA ALA A 66 -5.93 -13.74 -8.72
C ALA A 66 -4.55 -13.24 -8.24
N VAL A 67 -3.94 -12.32 -8.98
CA VAL A 67 -2.58 -11.80 -8.72
C VAL A 67 -2.41 -11.28 -7.29
N ASP A 68 -3.39 -10.52 -6.79
CA ASP A 68 -3.37 -10.00 -5.42
C ASP A 68 -3.46 -11.12 -4.36
N THR A 69 -4.14 -12.22 -4.68
CA THR A 69 -4.23 -13.39 -3.81
C THR A 69 -2.88 -14.12 -3.78
N VAL A 70 -2.24 -14.31 -4.93
CA VAL A 70 -0.88 -14.87 -5.02
C VAL A 70 0.10 -14.02 -4.21
N GLY A 71 0.06 -12.69 -4.39
CA GLY A 71 0.90 -11.75 -3.65
C GLY A 71 0.67 -11.81 -2.13
N SER A 72 -0.58 -11.93 -1.70
CA SER A 72 -0.93 -12.08 -0.28
C SER A 72 -0.40 -13.40 0.31
N TYR A 73 -0.53 -14.50 -0.42
CA TYR A 73 -0.07 -15.82 0.04
C TYR A 73 1.46 -15.91 0.08
N MET A 74 2.15 -15.37 -0.93
CA MET A 74 3.61 -15.29 -0.94
C MET A 74 4.13 -14.41 0.21
N SER A 75 3.45 -13.28 0.49
CA SER A 75 3.79 -12.41 1.61
C SER A 75 3.61 -13.12 2.96
N ALA A 76 2.57 -13.94 3.10
CA ALA A 76 2.34 -14.71 4.32
C ALA A 76 3.42 -15.77 4.58
N VAL A 77 3.86 -16.51 3.55
CA VAL A 77 4.99 -17.47 3.69
C VAL A 77 6.27 -16.76 4.10
N ARG A 78 6.57 -15.63 3.46
CA ARG A 78 7.77 -14.85 3.79
C ARG A 78 7.71 -14.30 5.20
N ALA A 79 6.55 -13.76 5.61
CA ALA A 79 6.34 -13.28 6.97
C ALA A 79 6.52 -14.40 8.01
N PHE A 80 6.07 -15.62 7.70
CA PHE A 80 6.27 -16.78 8.55
C PHE A 80 7.76 -17.06 8.78
N TYR A 81 8.59 -17.13 7.75
CA TYR A 81 10.03 -17.36 7.92
C TYR A 81 10.75 -16.18 8.58
N ASN A 82 10.35 -14.95 8.26
CA ASN A 82 10.91 -13.74 8.86
C ASN A 82 10.68 -13.68 10.38
N GLU A 83 9.55 -14.20 10.89
CA GLU A 83 9.27 -14.26 12.32
C GLU A 83 10.28 -15.12 13.10
N TYR A 84 10.96 -16.04 12.41
CA TYR A 84 12.02 -16.89 12.97
C TYR A 84 13.43 -16.46 12.54
N ASP A 85 13.58 -15.21 12.06
CA ASP A 85 14.84 -14.59 11.65
C ASP A 85 15.60 -15.32 10.53
N ILE A 86 14.90 -16.12 9.73
CA ILE A 86 15.49 -16.87 8.62
C ILE A 86 15.74 -15.94 7.42
N GLN A 87 16.95 -15.97 6.87
CA GLN A 87 17.30 -15.19 5.69
C GLN A 87 16.65 -15.75 4.42
N LEU A 88 15.93 -14.88 3.72
CA LEU A 88 15.19 -15.23 2.51
C LEU A 88 15.83 -14.64 1.24
N PRO A 89 15.68 -15.30 0.08
CA PRO A 89 16.02 -14.71 -1.21
C PRO A 89 15.15 -13.48 -1.49
N LYS A 90 15.53 -12.71 -2.52
CA LYS A 90 14.76 -11.55 -2.98
C LYS A 90 13.31 -11.96 -3.32
N PRO A 91 12.32 -11.10 -3.04
CA PRO A 91 10.94 -11.39 -3.40
C PRO A 91 10.81 -11.66 -4.92
N ILE A 92 10.04 -12.69 -5.26
CA ILE A 92 9.66 -12.96 -6.65
C ILE A 92 8.83 -11.78 -7.15
N LYS A 93 9.19 -11.23 -8.32
CA LYS A 93 8.41 -10.17 -8.94
C LYS A 93 7.12 -10.77 -9.48
N ILE A 94 6.01 -10.32 -8.91
CA ILE A 94 4.68 -10.68 -9.38
C ILE A 94 4.21 -9.55 -10.28
N ASP A 95 4.06 -9.84 -11.57
CA ASP A 95 3.54 -8.86 -12.52
C ASP A 95 2.05 -8.65 -12.26
N ASN A 96 1.73 -7.50 -11.67
CA ASN A 96 0.35 -7.04 -11.56
C ASN A 96 0.08 -6.12 -12.75
N PRO A 97 -0.62 -6.61 -13.80
CA PRO A 97 -0.94 -5.77 -14.94
C PRO A 97 -1.78 -4.60 -14.43
N LYS A 98 -1.22 -3.40 -14.47
CA LYS A 98 -1.99 -2.20 -14.13
C LYS A 98 -3.18 -2.15 -15.08
N LEU A 99 -4.39 -2.06 -14.51
CA LEU A 99 -5.59 -1.80 -15.29
C LEU A 99 -5.33 -0.59 -16.20
N LEU A 100 -5.41 -0.81 -17.51
CA LEU A 100 -5.39 0.28 -18.47
C LEU A 100 -6.59 1.16 -18.16
N ILE A 101 -6.34 2.43 -17.82
CA ILE A 101 -7.40 3.41 -17.65
C ILE A 101 -8.03 3.60 -19.03
N ARG A 102 -9.24 3.07 -19.23
CA ARG A 102 -10.00 3.23 -20.48
C ARG A 102 -10.78 4.54 -20.43
N GLU A 103 -11.15 5.06 -21.60
CA GLU A 103 -12.16 6.12 -21.68
C GLU A 103 -13.43 5.67 -20.95
N GLY A 104 -13.97 6.54 -20.09
CA GLY A 104 -15.11 6.23 -19.21
C GLY A 104 -14.73 5.80 -17.78
N ASN A 105 -13.47 5.47 -17.49
CA ASN A 105 -13.02 5.24 -16.10
C ASN A 105 -12.78 6.53 -15.31
N ILE A 106 -12.64 7.66 -16.01
CA ILE A 106 -12.46 8.99 -15.42
C ILE A 106 -13.85 9.61 -15.28
N PRO A 107 -14.30 9.98 -14.06
CA PRO A 107 -15.59 10.62 -13.85
C PRO A 107 -15.70 11.92 -14.65
N ASN A 108 -16.84 12.13 -15.30
CA ASN A 108 -17.17 13.42 -15.91
C ASN A 108 -17.90 14.34 -14.91
N ILE A 109 -18.24 15.55 -15.34
CA ILE A 109 -18.93 16.54 -14.49
C ILE A 109 -20.32 16.06 -14.02
N ASP A 110 -21.01 15.26 -14.84
CA ASP A 110 -22.32 14.71 -14.48
C ASP A 110 -22.19 13.61 -13.42
N ASP A 111 -21.12 12.83 -13.46
CA ASP A 111 -20.80 11.84 -12.43
C ASP A 111 -20.46 12.52 -11.09
N VAL A 112 -19.72 13.62 -11.13
CA VAL A 112 -19.48 14.45 -9.93
C VAL A 112 -20.79 15.00 -9.38
N ARG A 113 -21.68 15.51 -10.24
CA ARG A 113 -23.00 16.02 -9.83
C ARG A 113 -23.83 14.92 -9.15
N LYS A 114 -23.93 13.75 -9.78
CA LYS A 114 -24.60 12.57 -9.19
C LYS A 114 -23.99 12.19 -7.84
N GLY A 115 -22.66 12.20 -7.73
CA GLY A 115 -21.96 11.93 -6.47
C GLY A 115 -22.38 12.88 -5.35
N VAL A 116 -22.44 14.18 -5.62
CA VAL A 116 -22.87 15.20 -4.65
C VAL A 116 -24.35 15.04 -4.28
N GLU A 117 -25.22 14.75 -5.24
CA GLU A 117 -26.66 14.56 -5.04
C GLU A 117 -26.98 13.26 -4.28
N SER A 118 -26.15 12.22 -4.42
CA SER A 118 -26.38 10.92 -3.79
C SER A 118 -26.19 10.89 -2.27
N THR A 119 -25.53 11.91 -1.69
CA THR A 119 -25.24 11.97 -0.25
C THR A 119 -25.97 13.13 0.41
N ASN A 120 -26.62 12.88 1.54
CA ASN A 120 -27.23 13.94 2.36
C ASN A 120 -26.24 14.60 3.33
N ASN A 121 -25.04 14.04 3.49
CA ASN A 121 -24.02 14.56 4.41
C ASN A 121 -23.25 15.73 3.79
N ILE A 122 -23.35 16.92 4.42
CA ILE A 122 -22.69 18.16 3.98
C ILE A 122 -21.17 18.02 3.90
N ARG A 123 -20.55 17.26 4.82
CA ARG A 123 -19.12 16.98 4.80
C ARG A 123 -18.72 16.24 3.53
N ASN A 124 -19.47 15.20 3.17
CA ASN A 124 -19.18 14.41 1.97
C ASN A 124 -19.38 15.25 0.70
N LYS A 125 -20.42 16.09 0.65
CA LYS A 125 -20.61 17.05 -0.46
C LYS A 125 -19.40 17.95 -0.61
N GLY A 126 -18.94 18.54 0.50
CA GLY A 126 -17.75 19.39 0.52
C GLY A 126 -16.49 18.67 0.05
N ILE A 127 -16.27 17.43 0.48
CA ILE A 127 -15.12 16.60 0.06
C ILE A 127 -15.17 16.32 -1.44
N ILE A 128 -16.32 15.89 -1.98
CA ILE A 128 -16.47 15.57 -3.41
C ILE A 128 -16.19 16.82 -4.26
N LEU A 129 -16.82 17.94 -3.91
CA LEU A 129 -16.64 19.21 -4.62
C LEU A 129 -15.19 19.68 -4.55
N PHE A 130 -14.60 19.67 -3.36
CA PHE A 130 -13.22 20.10 -3.16
C PHE A 130 -12.23 19.27 -3.97
N LEU A 131 -12.34 17.94 -3.97
CA LEU A 131 -11.47 17.06 -4.75
C LEU A 131 -11.64 17.30 -6.25
N ALA A 132 -12.88 17.50 -6.71
CA ALA A 132 -13.18 17.73 -8.13
C ALA A 132 -12.66 19.07 -8.64
N THR A 133 -12.68 20.13 -7.82
CA THR A 133 -12.28 21.48 -8.24
C THR A 133 -10.81 21.80 -7.99
N SER A 134 -10.20 21.25 -6.94
CA SER A 134 -8.81 21.55 -6.56
C SER A 134 -7.78 20.58 -7.18
N GLY A 135 -8.21 19.38 -7.58
CA GLY A 135 -7.31 18.33 -8.05
C GLY A 135 -6.36 17.78 -6.97
N VAL A 136 -6.62 18.07 -5.70
CA VAL A 136 -5.81 17.59 -4.57
C VAL A 136 -5.97 16.08 -4.41
N ARG A 137 -4.89 15.38 -4.02
CA ARG A 137 -4.94 13.94 -3.75
C ARG A 137 -5.68 13.69 -2.43
N ILE A 138 -6.42 12.59 -2.37
CA ILE A 138 -7.16 12.22 -1.15
C ILE A 138 -6.27 12.08 0.10
N GLY A 139 -5.04 11.56 -0.06
CA GLY A 139 -4.09 11.44 1.05
C GLY A 139 -3.57 12.79 1.56
N ASP A 140 -3.58 13.82 0.72
CA ASP A 140 -3.22 15.18 1.12
C ASP A 140 -4.40 15.86 1.83
N LEU A 141 -5.62 15.71 1.30
CA LEU A 141 -6.87 16.24 1.86
C LEU A 141 -7.04 15.93 3.35
N VAL A 142 -6.72 14.70 3.77
CA VAL A 142 -6.87 14.26 5.17
C VAL A 142 -6.05 15.11 6.15
N ASN A 143 -5.00 15.79 5.68
CA ASN A 143 -4.13 16.63 6.49
C ASN A 143 -4.50 18.11 6.47
N PHE A 144 -5.52 18.53 5.70
CA PHE A 144 -5.95 19.92 5.64
C PHE A 144 -6.54 20.38 6.97
N LYS A 145 -6.18 21.60 7.35
CA LYS A 145 -6.66 22.29 8.54
C LYS A 145 -7.56 23.46 8.13
N ILE A 146 -8.37 23.91 9.08
CA ILE A 146 -9.16 25.14 8.92
C ILE A 146 -8.24 26.32 8.56
N GLN A 147 -7.05 26.39 9.15
CA GLN A 147 -6.08 27.45 8.87
C GLN A 147 -5.65 27.48 7.40
N ASP A 148 -5.53 26.33 6.74
CA ASP A 148 -5.12 26.27 5.33
C ASP A 148 -6.19 26.91 4.44
N PHE A 149 -7.47 26.80 4.82
CA PHE A 149 -8.56 27.48 4.11
C PHE A 149 -8.52 28.99 4.33
N VAL A 150 -8.32 29.43 5.58
CA VAL A 150 -8.18 30.86 5.93
C VAL A 150 -6.99 31.48 5.17
N GLU A 151 -5.87 30.77 5.06
CA GLU A 151 -4.72 31.23 4.29
C GLU A 151 -5.00 31.26 2.78
N ALA A 152 -5.71 30.26 2.26
CA ALA A 152 -6.08 30.20 0.85
C ALA A 152 -7.03 31.32 0.41
N THR A 153 -7.81 31.87 1.34
CA THR A 153 -8.76 32.97 1.07
C THR A 153 -8.25 34.35 1.49
N LYS A 154 -7.00 34.45 1.93
CA LYS A 154 -6.41 35.67 2.53
C LYS A 154 -6.44 36.90 1.62
N GLU A 155 -6.53 36.73 0.30
CA GLU A 155 -6.70 37.87 -0.62
C GLU A 155 -8.04 38.61 -0.44
N TYR A 156 -9.03 37.96 0.17
CA TYR A 156 -10.38 38.48 0.34
C TYR A 156 -10.66 38.97 1.77
N HIS A 157 -9.76 38.73 2.72
CA HIS A 157 -9.94 39.11 4.12
C HIS A 157 -8.62 39.35 4.86
N ASN A 158 -8.68 40.21 5.88
CA ASN A 158 -7.53 40.47 6.76
C ASN A 158 -7.57 39.66 8.07
N SER A 159 -8.56 38.76 8.21
CA SER A 159 -8.74 37.96 9.41
C SER A 159 -7.94 36.66 9.39
N ASN A 160 -7.54 36.18 10.57
CA ASN A 160 -7.07 34.82 10.75
C ASN A 160 -8.16 33.90 11.36
N ASN A 161 -9.37 34.42 11.59
CA ASN A 161 -10.48 33.68 12.16
C ASN A 161 -11.49 33.28 11.08
N ILE A 162 -11.88 32.00 11.08
CA ILE A 162 -12.89 31.48 10.17
C ILE A 162 -14.28 32.08 10.39
N ASP A 163 -14.62 32.49 11.62
CA ASP A 163 -15.94 33.06 11.91
C ASP A 163 -16.17 34.37 11.16
N GLU A 164 -15.12 35.18 11.01
CA GLU A 164 -15.18 36.44 10.25
C GLU A 164 -15.30 36.17 8.75
N LEU A 165 -14.70 35.09 8.25
CA LEU A 165 -14.86 34.63 6.87
C LEU A 165 -16.31 34.22 6.58
N LEU A 166 -16.92 33.45 7.49
CA LEU A 166 -18.30 32.97 7.34
C LEU A 166 -19.33 34.10 7.39
N GLN A 167 -18.99 35.23 8.01
CA GLN A 167 -19.85 36.42 8.10
C GLN A 167 -19.72 37.36 6.89
N MET A 168 -18.80 37.08 5.96
CA MET A 168 -18.65 37.91 4.77
C MET A 168 -19.89 37.86 3.88
N LYS A 169 -20.41 39.02 3.49
CA LYS A 169 -21.63 39.11 2.66
C LYS A 169 -21.44 38.64 1.22
N ASN A 170 -20.20 38.47 0.75
CA ASN A 170 -19.89 38.22 -0.65
C ASN A 170 -19.08 36.92 -0.86
N THR A 171 -19.54 35.83 -0.25
CA THR A 171 -18.89 34.50 -0.33
C THR A 171 -18.90 33.89 -1.74
N ASN A 172 -19.74 34.38 -2.64
CA ASN A 172 -19.98 33.74 -3.94
C ASN A 172 -18.87 33.96 -4.97
N ASN A 173 -17.87 34.82 -4.70
CA ASN A 173 -16.78 35.12 -5.63
C ASN A 173 -15.39 34.94 -5.02
N ILE A 174 -15.28 34.06 -4.01
CA ILE A 174 -14.02 33.72 -3.38
C ILE A 174 -13.41 32.54 -4.14
N ILE A 175 -12.22 32.73 -4.71
CA ILE A 175 -11.46 31.66 -5.35
C ILE A 175 -10.25 31.36 -4.45
N PRO A 176 -10.30 30.32 -3.60
CA PRO A 176 -9.19 30.00 -2.70
C PRO A 176 -7.96 29.50 -3.48
N ILE A 177 -6.79 30.02 -3.14
CA ILE A 177 -5.51 29.62 -3.72
C ILE A 177 -4.74 28.79 -2.69
N TRP A 178 -4.58 27.49 -2.96
CA TRP A 178 -4.02 26.55 -1.99
C TRP A 178 -2.51 26.36 -2.18
N TYR A 179 -1.73 26.67 -1.15
CA TYR A 179 -0.29 26.40 -1.10
C TYR A 179 0.01 25.27 -0.13
N PHE A 180 0.44 24.11 -0.62
CA PHE A 180 0.87 23.01 0.25
C PHE A 180 1.91 22.11 -0.42
N ILE A 181 2.68 21.41 0.42
CA ILE A 181 3.61 20.37 -0.03
C ILE A 181 2.94 19.01 0.15
N SER A 182 2.72 18.30 -0.96
CA SER A 182 2.11 16.96 -0.94
C SER A 182 2.91 16.00 -0.04
N ALA A 183 2.20 15.18 0.73
CA ALA A 183 2.76 14.19 1.65
C ALA A 183 3.68 13.18 0.92
N LYS A 184 3.40 12.89 -0.35
CA LYS A 184 4.26 12.02 -1.19
C LYS A 184 5.62 12.65 -1.49
N THR A 185 5.65 13.97 -1.71
CA THR A 185 6.86 14.71 -2.10
C THR A 185 7.59 15.31 -0.90
N ARG A 186 6.98 15.28 0.28
CA ARG A 186 7.64 15.63 1.53
C ARG A 186 8.74 14.60 1.79
N LYS A 187 9.97 14.90 1.35
CA LYS A 187 11.15 14.14 1.77
C LYS A 187 11.17 14.18 3.29
N LYS A 188 11.09 13.02 3.94
CA LYS A 188 11.50 12.93 5.35
C LYS A 188 12.96 13.35 5.35
N ALA A 189 13.26 14.52 5.88
CA ALA A 189 14.61 14.81 6.35
C ALA A 189 14.87 13.77 7.44
N ILE A 190 15.54 12.68 7.07
CA ILE A 190 16.17 11.78 8.01
C ILE A 190 17.30 12.62 8.57
N PHE A 191 17.08 13.22 9.73
CA PHE A 191 18.20 13.70 10.55
C PHE A 191 18.95 12.44 10.96
N VAL A 192 20.08 12.22 10.31
CA VAL A 192 21.13 11.27 10.71
C VAL A 192 21.88 11.88 11.89
#